data_AF-A0A1G6E7T4-F1
#
_entry.id   AF-A0A1G6E7T4-F1
#
_cell.length_a   1.000
_cell.length_b   1.000
_cell.length_c   1.000
_cell.angle_alpha   90.00
_cell.angle_beta   90.00
_cell.angle_gamma   90.00
#
_symmetry.space_group_name_H-M   'P 1'
#
loop_
_entity.id
_entity.type
_entity.pdbx_description
1 polymer ?
#
loop_
_entity_poly.entity_id
_entity_poly.type
_entity_poly.pdbx_seq_one_letter_code
_entity_poly.pdbx_strand_id
1 'polypeptide(L)'
;MIYPENILICIAVPLVITAFFVKGSARKIVASFVIGMLLCLVSAYIGGFLEMSLAMDAEETSIFISPITEEIIKFMPVLFAMLLFDSEDEELRLIAVGTGAGFSTFENCCHIISGGSGSLVYVLIRGFAAGVMHVVSIYALSLALVALRRYKAATFPVVVGALSISVSFHALYNLLVSEPGISSYIGYILPLGAAIVLLLFFASEIFFFLEG
;
A
#
# COMPACT_ATOMS: atom_id res chain seq x y z
N MET A 1 18.67 19.81 -1.65
CA MET A 1 18.31 18.43 -1.29
C MET A 1 17.16 18.51 -0.30
N ILE A 2 15.98 18.02 -0.69
CA ILE A 2 14.90 17.80 0.27
C ILE A 2 15.07 16.37 0.76
N TYR A 3 15.27 16.21 2.06
CA TYR A 3 15.42 14.93 2.72
C TYR A 3 14.01 14.34 2.92
N PRO A 4 13.68 13.15 2.39
CA PRO A 4 12.41 12.46 2.64
C PRO A 4 12.01 12.44 4.13
N GLU A 5 12.99 12.35 5.01
CA GLU A 5 12.89 12.42 6.46
C GLU A 5 12.26 13.74 6.93
N ASN A 6 12.60 14.86 6.30
CA ASN A 6 12.02 16.16 6.64
C ASN A 6 10.54 16.22 6.24
N ILE A 7 10.18 15.70 5.05
CA ILE A 7 8.79 15.61 4.61
C ILE A 7 8.00 14.74 5.60
N LEU A 8 8.57 13.60 5.98
CA LEU A 8 7.98 12.67 6.93
C LEU A 8 7.70 13.38 8.25
N ILE A 9 8.70 14.03 8.85
CA ILE A 9 8.56 14.72 10.14
C ILE A 9 7.49 15.82 10.05
N CYS A 10 7.51 16.62 8.99
CA CYS A 10 6.55 17.72 8.80
C CYS A 10 5.09 17.26 8.72
N ILE A 11 4.83 16.07 8.19
CA ILE A 11 3.47 15.53 8.05
C ILE A 11 3.10 14.63 9.24
N ALA A 12 4.02 13.75 9.67
CA ALA A 12 3.77 12.76 10.71
C ALA A 12 3.61 13.37 12.10
N VAL A 13 4.39 14.40 12.47
CA VAL A 13 4.30 15.00 13.81
C VAL A 13 2.91 15.59 14.10
N PRO A 14 2.31 16.42 13.23
CA PRO A 14 0.93 16.86 13.40
C PRO A 14 -0.10 15.72 13.48
N LEU A 15 0.09 14.65 12.71
CA LEU A 15 -0.81 13.49 12.72
C LEU A 15 -0.69 12.69 14.02
N VAL A 16 0.53 12.51 14.56
CA VAL A 16 0.77 11.89 15.87
C VAL A 16 0.09 12.70 16.97
N ILE A 17 0.20 14.03 16.93
CA ILE A 17 -0.52 14.91 17.86
C ILE A 17 -2.04 14.72 17.72
N THR A 18 -2.54 14.71 16.48
CA THR A 18 -3.97 14.50 16.17
C THR A 18 -4.49 13.17 16.72
N ALA A 19 -3.69 12.10 16.70
CA ALA A 19 -4.06 10.78 17.20
C ALA A 19 -4.49 10.79 18.70
N PHE A 20 -3.94 11.70 19.51
CA PHE A 20 -4.34 11.87 20.91
C PHE A 20 -5.75 12.46 21.08
N PHE A 21 -6.23 13.22 20.10
CA PHE A 21 -7.53 13.91 20.15
C PHE A 21 -8.67 13.13 19.50
N VAL A 22 -8.37 12.19 18.58
CA VAL A 22 -9.38 11.31 17.98
C VAL A 22 -9.56 10.02 18.79
N LYS A 23 -10.72 9.35 18.64
CA LYS A 23 -11.07 8.10 19.36
C LYS A 23 -11.56 7.02 18.39
N GLY A 24 -11.58 5.77 18.85
CA GLY A 24 -12.12 4.64 18.09
C GLY A 24 -11.41 4.40 16.76
N SER A 25 -12.17 4.05 15.72
CA SER A 25 -11.67 3.73 14.38
C SER A 25 -10.87 4.87 13.75
N ALA A 26 -11.23 6.13 14.01
CA ALA A 26 -10.48 7.29 13.51
C ALA A 26 -9.04 7.32 14.04
N ARG A 27 -8.83 7.01 15.33
CA ARG A 27 -7.49 6.91 15.92
C ARG A 27 -6.67 5.80 15.26
N LYS A 28 -7.29 4.65 15.02
CA LYS A 28 -6.63 3.50 14.38
C LYS A 28 -6.19 3.84 12.96
N ILE A 29 -7.05 4.51 12.17
CA ILE A 29 -6.70 4.97 10.82
C ILE A 29 -5.54 5.96 10.87
N VAL A 30 -5.60 6.99 11.73
CA VAL A 30 -4.53 8.01 11.83
C VAL A 30 -3.20 7.37 12.25
N ALA A 31 -3.21 6.48 13.24
CA ALA A 31 -2.00 5.77 13.67
C ALA A 31 -1.44 4.88 12.54
N SER A 32 -2.30 4.12 11.87
CA SER A 32 -1.91 3.26 10.75
C SER A 32 -1.40 4.07 9.55
N PHE A 33 -1.96 5.25 9.32
CA PHE A 33 -1.48 6.19 8.30
C PHE A 33 -0.04 6.64 8.58
N VAL A 34 0.26 7.08 9.81
CA VAL A 34 1.62 7.43 10.20
C VAL A 34 2.57 6.24 10.07
N ILE A 35 2.14 5.04 10.47
CA ILE A 35 2.90 3.81 10.29
C ILE A 35 3.18 3.56 8.79
N GLY A 36 2.17 3.70 7.93
CA GLY A 36 2.33 3.57 6.47
C GLY A 36 3.38 4.51 5.90
N MET A 37 3.40 5.77 6.33
CA MET A 37 4.43 6.73 5.92
C MET A 37 5.84 6.30 6.35
N LEU A 38 5.99 5.85 7.60
CA LEU A 38 7.27 5.36 8.13
C LEU A 38 7.74 4.13 7.35
N LEU A 39 6.84 3.20 7.06
CA LEU A 39 7.14 1.98 6.31
C LEU A 39 7.53 2.28 4.86
N CYS A 40 6.93 3.30 4.24
CA CYS A 40 7.36 3.77 2.92
C CYS A 40 8.81 4.26 2.94
N LEU A 41 9.19 5.08 3.93
CA LEU A 41 10.58 5.52 4.09
C LEU A 41 11.54 4.35 4.32
N VAL A 42 11.18 3.42 5.22
CA VAL A 42 11.98 2.23 5.51
C VAL A 42 12.16 1.37 4.25
N SER A 43 11.08 1.18 3.48
CA SER A 43 11.13 0.42 2.23
C SER A 43 12.01 1.10 1.19
N ALA A 44 11.97 2.43 1.09
CA ALA A 44 12.83 3.18 0.17
C ALA A 44 14.32 2.99 0.49
N TYR A 45 14.71 2.99 1.78
CA TYR A 45 16.10 2.70 2.16
C TYR A 45 16.51 1.26 1.87
N ILE A 46 15.64 0.29 2.15
CA ILE A 46 15.91 -1.12 1.84
C ILE A 46 16.05 -1.30 0.33
N GLY A 47 15.15 -0.71 -0.45
CA GLY A 47 15.21 -0.69 -1.92
C GLY A 47 16.52 -0.10 -2.44
N GLY A 48 16.91 1.07 -1.97
CA GLY A 48 18.18 1.71 -2.38
C GLY A 48 19.42 0.93 -1.96
N PHE A 49 19.40 0.25 -0.81
CA PHE A 49 20.47 -0.67 -0.42
C PHE A 49 20.55 -1.88 -1.35
N LEU A 50 19.42 -2.45 -1.73
CA LEU A 50 19.36 -3.61 -2.63
C LEU A 50 19.74 -3.24 -4.06
N GLU A 51 19.32 -2.07 -4.57
CA GLU A 51 19.75 -1.51 -5.86
C GLU A 51 21.27 -1.53 -5.97
N MET A 52 21.94 -0.93 -4.97
CA MET A 52 23.39 -0.87 -4.91
C MET A 52 24.03 -2.25 -4.74
N SER A 53 23.46 -3.11 -3.89
CA SER A 53 24.03 -4.42 -3.57
C SER A 53 23.90 -5.42 -4.73
N LEU A 54 22.83 -5.31 -5.52
CA LEU A 54 22.55 -6.19 -6.66
C LEU A 54 23.07 -5.61 -7.97
N ALA A 55 23.65 -4.40 -7.96
CA ALA A 55 24.10 -3.66 -9.14
C ALA A 55 23.00 -3.52 -10.21
N MET A 56 21.76 -3.33 -9.75
CA MET A 56 20.60 -3.06 -10.61
C MET A 56 20.51 -1.57 -10.88
N ASP A 57 19.90 -1.19 -12.01
CA ASP A 57 19.53 0.20 -12.19
C ASP A 57 18.24 0.57 -11.42
N ALA A 58 17.94 1.86 -11.38
CA ALA A 58 16.80 2.39 -10.64
C ALA A 58 15.44 1.91 -11.21
N GLU A 59 15.36 1.68 -12.53
CA GLU A 59 14.13 1.22 -13.17
C GLU A 59 13.87 -0.25 -12.86
N GLU A 60 14.87 -1.10 -13.04
CA GLU A 60 14.82 -2.53 -12.69
C GLU A 60 14.49 -2.71 -11.20
N THR A 61 15.10 -1.90 -10.34
CA THR A 61 14.80 -1.89 -8.90
C THR A 61 13.35 -1.52 -8.66
N SER A 62 12.87 -0.43 -9.27
CA SER A 62 11.48 0.01 -9.14
C SER A 62 10.48 -1.04 -9.62
N ILE A 63 10.79 -1.79 -10.67
CA ILE A 63 9.87 -2.78 -11.25
C ILE A 63 9.89 -4.10 -10.48
N PHE A 64 11.07 -4.59 -10.07
CA PHE A 64 11.21 -5.95 -9.56
C PHE A 64 11.51 -6.05 -8.07
N ILE A 65 12.24 -5.10 -7.49
CA ILE A 65 12.70 -5.15 -6.09
C ILE A 65 11.78 -4.36 -5.17
N SER A 66 11.45 -3.12 -5.53
CA SER A 66 10.59 -2.25 -4.73
C SER A 66 9.26 -2.94 -4.39
N PRO A 67 8.51 -3.55 -5.32
CA PRO A 67 7.23 -4.20 -5.00
C PRO A 67 7.36 -5.32 -3.96
N ILE A 68 8.47 -6.08 -3.98
CA ILE A 68 8.73 -7.12 -3.00
C ILE A 68 8.92 -6.49 -1.62
N THR A 69 9.83 -5.53 -1.51
CA THR A 69 10.15 -4.87 -0.23
C THR A 69 8.94 -4.15 0.34
N GLU A 70 8.23 -3.39 -0.49
CA GLU A 70 7.13 -2.54 -0.08
C GLU A 70 5.95 -3.38 0.38
N GLU A 71 5.54 -4.41 -0.37
CA GLU A 71 4.39 -5.21 0.02
C GLU A 71 4.68 -6.07 1.26
N ILE A 72 5.91 -6.61 1.42
CA ILE A 72 6.31 -7.32 2.65
C ILE A 72 6.19 -6.39 3.87
N ILE A 73 6.83 -5.23 3.81
CA ILE A 73 6.92 -4.30 4.94
C ILE A 73 5.54 -3.72 5.26
N LYS A 74 4.78 -3.33 4.23
CA LYS A 74 3.44 -2.76 4.37
C LYS A 74 2.44 -3.78 4.94
N PHE A 75 2.63 -5.07 4.68
CA PHE A 75 1.78 -6.12 5.25
C PHE A 75 2.05 -6.39 6.75
N MET A 76 3.25 -6.06 7.26
CA MET A 76 3.64 -6.36 8.64
C MET A 76 2.66 -5.84 9.71
N PRO A 77 2.14 -4.60 9.67
CA PRO A 77 1.18 -4.11 10.65
C PRO A 77 -0.09 -4.95 10.71
N VAL A 78 -0.60 -5.40 9.56
CA VAL A 78 -1.81 -6.24 9.47
C VAL A 78 -1.51 -7.63 10.05
N LEU A 79 -0.35 -8.20 9.71
CA LEU A 79 0.05 -9.50 10.22
C LEU A 79 0.29 -9.49 11.74
N PHE A 80 0.93 -8.44 12.27
CA PHE A 80 1.15 -8.27 13.70
C PHE A 80 -0.15 -8.00 14.46
N ALA A 81 -1.04 -7.15 13.93
CA ALA A 81 -2.38 -6.95 14.47
C ALA A 81 -3.12 -8.28 14.62
N MET A 82 -3.04 -9.13 13.59
CA MET A 82 -3.65 -10.45 13.64
C MET A 82 -2.99 -11.39 14.66
N LEU A 83 -1.66 -11.52 14.63
CA LEU A 83 -0.96 -12.59 15.36
C LEU A 83 -0.64 -12.24 16.81
N LEU A 84 -0.38 -10.96 17.12
CA LEU A 84 0.07 -10.52 18.44
C LEU A 84 -1.04 -9.87 19.26
N PHE A 85 -1.99 -9.22 18.59
CA PHE A 85 -3.05 -8.45 19.25
C PHE A 85 -4.44 -9.06 19.12
N ASP A 86 -4.55 -10.20 18.41
CA ASP A 86 -5.82 -10.88 18.11
C ASP A 86 -6.91 -9.93 17.61
N SER A 87 -6.50 -8.94 16.79
CA SER A 87 -7.39 -7.87 16.34
C SER A 87 -8.56 -8.42 15.52
N GLU A 88 -9.74 -7.84 15.74
CA GLU A 88 -10.96 -8.17 15.02
C GLU A 88 -10.83 -7.90 13.51
N ASP A 89 -11.64 -8.58 12.71
CA ASP A 89 -11.57 -8.50 11.24
C ASP A 89 -11.76 -7.07 10.72
N GLU A 90 -12.61 -6.26 11.37
CA GLU A 90 -12.79 -4.85 11.01
C GLU A 90 -11.56 -4.01 11.31
N GLU A 91 -10.89 -4.26 12.44
CA GLU A 91 -9.67 -3.56 12.80
C GLU A 91 -8.53 -3.85 11.82
N LEU A 92 -8.38 -5.11 11.37
CA LEU A 92 -7.40 -5.46 10.34
C LEU A 92 -7.61 -4.66 9.05
N ARG A 93 -8.87 -4.52 8.63
CA ARG A 93 -9.25 -3.73 7.45
C ARG A 93 -8.92 -2.24 7.63
N LEU A 94 -9.19 -1.67 8.80
CA LEU A 94 -8.85 -0.28 9.11
C LEU A 94 -7.34 -0.04 9.12
N ILE A 95 -6.57 -0.99 9.67
CA ILE A 95 -5.11 -0.95 9.67
C ILE A 95 -4.58 -1.01 8.23
N ALA A 96 -5.12 -1.91 7.41
CA ALA A 96 -4.74 -2.03 6.00
C ALA A 96 -4.99 -0.72 5.23
N VAL A 97 -6.21 -0.16 5.31
CA VAL A 97 -6.57 1.08 4.61
C VAL A 97 -5.70 2.25 5.08
N GLY A 98 -5.55 2.42 6.39
CA GLY A 98 -4.72 3.49 6.94
C GLY A 98 -3.25 3.36 6.49
N THR A 99 -2.68 2.16 6.59
CA THR A 99 -1.29 1.87 6.18
C THR A 99 -1.10 2.14 4.69
N GLY A 100 -1.96 1.62 3.83
CA GLY A 100 -1.87 1.83 2.37
C GLY A 100 -2.00 3.30 1.98
N ALA A 101 -2.93 4.04 2.60
CA ALA A 101 -3.13 5.46 2.32
C ALA A 101 -1.94 6.32 2.80
N GLY A 102 -1.39 6.03 3.98
CA GLY A 102 -0.22 6.72 4.49
C GLY A 102 1.02 6.45 3.66
N PHE A 103 1.22 5.18 3.27
CA PHE A 103 2.32 4.76 2.42
C PHE A 103 2.32 5.51 1.09
N SER A 104 1.20 5.46 0.37
CA SER A 104 1.10 6.07 -0.96
C SER A 104 1.11 7.60 -0.92
N THR A 105 0.55 8.20 0.13
CA THR A 105 0.62 9.66 0.30
C THR A 105 2.06 10.11 0.44
N PHE A 106 2.85 9.44 1.29
CA PHE A 106 4.25 9.79 1.48
C PHE A 106 5.08 9.54 0.21
N GLU A 107 4.88 8.39 -0.44
CA GLU A 107 5.53 8.08 -1.71
C GLU A 107 5.25 9.17 -2.77
N ASN A 108 3.99 9.55 -2.94
CA ASN A 108 3.59 10.60 -3.88
C ASN A 108 4.20 11.97 -3.53
N CYS A 109 4.23 12.35 -2.24
CA CYS A 109 4.89 13.59 -1.83
C CYS A 109 6.38 13.57 -2.18
N CYS A 110 7.08 12.47 -1.88
CA CYS A 110 8.48 12.31 -2.23
C CYS A 110 8.69 12.37 -3.74
N HIS A 111 7.86 11.68 -4.53
CA HIS A 111 7.93 11.67 -5.99
C HIS A 111 7.71 13.06 -6.61
N ILE A 112 6.73 13.83 -6.12
CA ILE A 112 6.48 15.22 -6.59
C ILE A 112 7.72 16.09 -6.35
N ILE A 113 8.42 15.86 -5.25
CA ILE A 113 9.53 16.69 -4.80
C ILE A 113 10.86 16.27 -5.44
N SER A 114 11.08 14.97 -5.66
CA SER A 114 12.29 14.43 -6.29
C SER A 114 12.23 14.49 -7.82
N GLY A 115 11.04 14.30 -8.40
CA GLY A 115 10.77 14.34 -9.83
C GLY A 115 10.69 15.77 -10.36
N GLY A 116 11.83 16.44 -10.50
CA GLY A 116 11.89 17.71 -11.21
C GLY A 116 11.28 17.59 -12.63
N SER A 117 10.24 18.38 -12.91
CA SER A 117 9.73 18.72 -14.26
C SER A 117 8.88 17.70 -15.06
N GLY A 118 8.09 16.85 -14.43
CA GLY A 118 6.92 16.25 -15.10
C GLY A 118 5.78 17.26 -15.31
N SER A 119 4.90 17.08 -16.31
CA SER A 119 3.67 17.86 -16.37
C SER A 119 2.81 17.58 -15.13
N LEU A 120 2.17 18.61 -14.56
CA LEU A 120 1.32 18.44 -13.38
C LEU A 120 0.26 17.35 -13.60
N VAL A 121 -0.29 17.27 -14.82
CA VAL A 121 -1.27 16.25 -15.21
C VAL A 121 -0.70 14.85 -15.10
N TYR A 122 0.51 14.60 -15.61
CA TYR A 122 1.16 13.30 -15.50
C TYR A 122 1.35 12.88 -14.04
N VAL A 123 1.87 13.79 -13.22
CA VAL A 123 2.12 13.54 -11.79
C VAL A 123 0.82 13.24 -11.06
N LEU A 124 -0.28 13.91 -11.40
CA LEU A 124 -1.59 13.63 -10.82
C LEU A 124 -2.16 12.27 -11.25
N ILE A 125 -2.04 11.90 -12.52
CA ILE A 125 -2.50 10.59 -13.03
C ILE A 125 -1.71 9.46 -12.35
N ARG A 126 -0.38 9.53 -12.35
CA ARG A 126 0.49 8.55 -11.68
C ARG A 126 0.18 8.50 -10.19
N GLY A 127 0.12 9.65 -9.54
CA GLY A 127 -0.08 9.72 -8.10
C GLY A 127 -1.43 9.15 -7.68
N PHE A 128 -2.48 9.40 -8.46
CA PHE A 128 -3.79 8.81 -8.25
C PHE A 128 -3.77 7.28 -8.44
N ALA A 129 -3.22 6.79 -9.56
CA ALA A 129 -3.18 5.37 -9.85
C ALA A 129 -2.33 4.58 -8.83
N ALA A 130 -1.12 5.07 -8.50
CA ALA A 130 -0.27 4.49 -7.46
C ALA A 130 -0.93 4.54 -6.08
N GLY A 131 -1.61 5.66 -5.78
CA GLY A 131 -2.43 5.84 -4.58
C GLY A 131 -3.46 4.73 -4.40
N VAL A 132 -4.25 4.49 -5.44
CA VAL A 132 -5.26 3.42 -5.45
C VAL A 132 -4.60 2.05 -5.38
N MET A 133 -3.54 1.81 -6.17
CA MET A 133 -2.80 0.55 -6.20
C MET A 133 -2.36 0.11 -4.81
N HIS A 134 -1.68 1.00 -4.07
CA HIS A 134 -1.16 0.68 -2.74
C HIS A 134 -2.24 0.44 -1.68
N VAL A 135 -3.40 1.09 -1.79
CA VAL A 135 -4.53 0.87 -0.87
C VAL A 135 -5.21 -0.45 -1.21
N VAL A 136 -5.48 -0.69 -2.49
CA VAL A 136 -6.14 -1.90 -2.99
C VAL A 136 -5.30 -3.15 -2.70
N SER A 137 -3.98 -3.08 -2.89
CA SER A 137 -3.08 -4.22 -2.70
C SER A 137 -3.14 -4.74 -1.25
N ILE A 138 -2.89 -3.86 -0.28
CA ILE A 138 -2.91 -4.23 1.13
C ILE A 138 -4.33 -4.54 1.63
N TYR A 139 -5.35 -3.85 1.13
CA TYR A 139 -6.72 -4.13 1.51
C TYR A 139 -7.14 -5.53 1.06
N ALA A 140 -6.89 -5.89 -0.21
CA ALA A 140 -7.14 -7.23 -0.73
C ALA A 140 -6.37 -8.30 0.07
N LEU A 141 -5.10 -8.03 0.40
CA LEU A 141 -4.29 -8.93 1.21
C LEU A 141 -4.84 -9.11 2.63
N SER A 142 -5.36 -8.03 3.24
CA SER A 142 -6.06 -8.10 4.53
C SER A 142 -7.33 -8.94 4.46
N LEU A 143 -8.08 -8.90 3.34
CA LEU A 143 -9.27 -9.73 3.15
C LEU A 143 -8.92 -11.20 2.97
N ALA A 144 -7.89 -11.47 2.18
CA ALA A 144 -7.35 -12.82 2.07
C ALA A 144 -6.97 -13.33 3.46
N LEU A 145 -6.25 -12.53 4.26
CA LEU A 145 -5.85 -12.92 5.62
C LEU A 145 -7.05 -13.21 6.54
N VAL A 146 -8.07 -12.35 6.52
CA VAL A 146 -9.31 -12.54 7.29
C VAL A 146 -10.04 -13.82 6.85
N ALA A 147 -10.16 -14.06 5.54
CA ALA A 147 -10.77 -15.28 5.02
C ALA A 147 -9.99 -16.52 5.47
N LEU A 148 -8.66 -16.50 5.33
CA LEU A 148 -7.78 -17.58 5.76
C LEU A 148 -7.88 -17.86 7.26
N ARG A 149 -8.01 -16.82 8.10
CA ARG A 149 -8.27 -16.96 9.53
C ARG A 149 -9.59 -17.71 9.78
N ARG A 150 -10.68 -17.30 9.12
CA ARG A 150 -12.02 -17.94 9.27
C ARG A 150 -12.02 -19.40 8.85
N TYR A 151 -11.32 -19.74 7.78
CA TYR A 151 -11.18 -21.13 7.30
C TYR A 151 -10.08 -21.93 8.03
N LYS A 152 -9.42 -21.35 9.06
CA LYS A 152 -8.27 -21.96 9.76
C LYS A 152 -7.15 -22.42 8.81
N ALA A 153 -6.98 -21.70 7.70
CA ALA A 153 -6.07 -21.98 6.62
C ALA A 153 -4.91 -20.97 6.52
N ALA A 154 -4.74 -20.08 7.51
CA ALA A 154 -3.67 -19.09 7.61
C ALA A 154 -2.30 -19.72 7.93
N THR A 155 -1.93 -20.76 7.18
CA THR A 155 -0.61 -21.39 7.23
C THR A 155 0.40 -20.51 6.51
N PHE A 156 1.68 -20.63 6.89
CA PHE A 156 2.76 -19.84 6.30
C PHE A 156 2.78 -19.88 4.75
N PRO A 157 2.68 -21.05 4.07
CA PRO A 157 2.69 -21.09 2.60
C PRO A 157 1.52 -20.34 1.96
N VAL A 158 0.34 -20.37 2.58
CA VAL A 158 -0.85 -19.72 2.03
C VAL A 158 -0.79 -18.20 2.20
N VAL A 159 -0.27 -17.73 3.35
CA VAL A 159 -0.02 -16.30 3.57
C VAL A 159 1.04 -15.78 2.60
N VAL A 160 2.14 -16.52 2.40
CA VAL A 160 3.16 -16.19 1.40
C VAL A 160 2.56 -16.18 0.00
N GLY A 161 1.71 -17.15 -0.35
CA GLY A 161 1.02 -17.17 -1.64
C GLY A 161 0.14 -15.93 -1.88
N ALA A 162 -0.62 -15.50 -0.87
CA ALA A 162 -1.42 -14.28 -0.96
C ALA A 162 -0.53 -13.03 -1.12
N LEU A 163 0.57 -12.95 -0.37
CA LEU A 163 1.55 -11.88 -0.49
C LEU A 163 2.20 -11.83 -1.88
N SER A 164 2.55 -12.99 -2.45
CA SER A 164 3.11 -13.09 -3.80
C SER A 164 2.18 -12.55 -4.87
N ILE A 165 0.86 -12.71 -4.71
CA ILE A 165 -0.14 -12.12 -5.62
C ILE A 165 -0.12 -10.58 -5.49
N SER A 166 -0.05 -10.04 -4.28
CA SER A 166 0.05 -8.59 -4.03
C SER A 166 1.31 -8.00 -4.66
N VAL A 167 2.46 -8.64 -4.44
CA VAL A 167 3.75 -8.28 -5.04
C VAL A 167 3.66 -8.29 -6.56
N SER A 168 3.09 -9.35 -7.15
CA SER A 168 2.96 -9.47 -8.61
C SER A 168 2.05 -8.40 -9.20
N PHE A 169 0.95 -8.06 -8.52
CA PHE A 169 0.04 -6.99 -8.93
C PHE A 169 0.74 -5.64 -8.95
N HIS A 170 1.51 -5.33 -7.90
CA HIS A 170 2.28 -4.10 -7.82
C HIS A 170 3.43 -4.07 -8.86
N ALA A 171 4.20 -5.15 -9.00
CA ALA A 171 5.25 -5.25 -10.01
C ALA A 171 4.69 -5.11 -11.44
N LEU A 172 3.53 -5.70 -11.73
CA LEU A 172 2.85 -5.55 -13.00
C LEU A 172 2.43 -4.09 -13.25
N TYR A 173 1.91 -3.41 -12.22
CA TYR A 173 1.62 -1.98 -12.32
C TYR A 173 2.89 -1.18 -12.68
N ASN A 174 3.99 -1.37 -11.94
CA ASN A 174 5.25 -0.66 -12.19
C ASN A 174 5.81 -0.96 -13.59
N LEU A 175 5.77 -2.22 -14.03
CA LEU A 175 6.19 -2.62 -15.37
C LEU A 175 5.34 -1.96 -16.47
N LEU A 176 4.03 -1.87 -16.28
CA LEU A 176 3.14 -1.29 -17.29
C LEU A 176 3.35 0.22 -17.41
N VAL A 177 3.63 0.92 -16.31
CA VAL A 177 3.80 2.39 -16.29
C VAL A 177 5.23 2.86 -16.55
N SER A 178 6.22 1.95 -16.63
CA SER A 178 7.62 2.34 -16.79
C SER A 178 7.90 3.07 -18.11
N GLU A 179 7.20 2.66 -19.18
CA GLU A 179 7.38 3.21 -20.52
C GLU A 179 6.12 3.91 -21.05
N PRO A 180 6.23 5.13 -21.62
CA PRO A 180 5.10 5.83 -22.23
C PRO A 180 4.47 5.04 -23.39
N GLY A 181 3.15 4.96 -23.40
CA GLY A 181 2.40 4.32 -24.49
C GLY A 181 1.14 3.61 -24.02
N ILE A 182 0.64 2.69 -24.85
CA ILE A 182 -0.57 1.91 -24.55
C ILE A 182 -0.42 1.13 -23.24
N SER A 183 0.78 0.57 -22.98
CA SER A 183 1.13 -0.09 -21.72
C SER A 183 0.84 0.79 -20.50
N SER A 184 1.34 2.04 -20.51
CA SER A 184 1.16 2.95 -19.37
C SER A 184 -0.30 3.29 -19.09
N TYR A 185 -1.13 3.46 -20.14
CA TYR A 185 -2.57 3.66 -19.96
C TYR A 185 -3.25 2.45 -19.33
N ILE A 186 -2.88 1.23 -19.74
CA ILE A 186 -3.35 -0.01 -19.09
C ILE A 186 -2.90 -0.04 -17.64
N GLY A 187 -1.64 0.33 -17.36
CA GLY A 187 -1.08 0.43 -16.02
C GLY A 187 -1.87 1.38 -15.12
N TYR A 188 -2.23 2.57 -15.59
CA TYR A 188 -3.03 3.52 -14.82
C TYR A 188 -4.47 3.06 -14.55
N ILE A 189 -5.06 2.27 -15.45
CA ILE A 189 -6.42 1.75 -15.31
C ILE A 189 -6.46 0.50 -14.41
N LEU A 190 -5.42 -0.33 -14.43
CA LEU A 190 -5.33 -1.59 -13.68
C LEU A 190 -5.76 -1.47 -12.21
N PRO A 191 -5.22 -0.55 -11.39
CA PRO A 191 -5.61 -0.43 -10.00
C PRO A 191 -7.03 0.11 -9.81
N LEU A 192 -7.54 0.92 -10.75
CA LEU A 192 -8.93 1.40 -10.72
C LEU A 192 -9.91 0.25 -10.99
N GLY A 193 -9.61 -0.60 -11.97
CA GLY A 193 -10.38 -1.80 -12.23
C GLY A 193 -10.41 -2.73 -11.02
N ALA A 194 -9.26 -2.97 -10.39
CA ALA A 194 -9.17 -3.77 -9.17
C ALA A 194 -9.98 -3.16 -8.01
N ALA A 195 -9.93 -1.84 -7.82
CA ALA A 195 -10.74 -1.14 -6.83
C ALA A 195 -12.24 -1.33 -7.08
N ILE A 196 -12.70 -1.19 -8.34
CA ILE A 196 -14.11 -1.39 -8.71
C ILE A 196 -14.54 -2.83 -8.42
N VAL A 197 -13.73 -3.82 -8.80
CA VAL A 197 -14.04 -5.25 -8.53
C VAL A 197 -14.17 -5.50 -7.03
N LEU A 198 -13.25 -4.96 -6.22
CA LEU A 198 -13.33 -5.08 -4.76
C LEU A 198 -14.61 -4.41 -4.22
N LEU A 199 -14.92 -3.19 -4.65
CA LEU A 199 -16.13 -2.47 -4.21
C LEU A 199 -17.41 -3.23 -4.59
N LEU A 200 -17.49 -3.80 -5.79
CA LEU A 200 -18.62 -4.61 -6.23
C LEU A 200 -18.78 -5.87 -5.40
N PHE A 201 -17.68 -6.56 -5.10
CA PHE A 201 -17.68 -7.73 -4.22
C PHE A 201 -18.20 -7.39 -2.81
N PHE A 202 -17.81 -6.23 -2.26
CA PHE A 202 -18.34 -5.75 -0.97
C PHE A 202 -19.80 -5.37 -1.03
N ALA A 203 -20.24 -4.69 -2.09
CA ALA A 203 -21.64 -4.34 -2.26
C ALA A 203 -22.50 -5.61 -2.28
N SER A 204 -22.06 -6.67 -2.97
CA SER A 204 -22.78 -7.95 -2.99
C SER A 204 -22.84 -8.66 -1.63
N GLU A 205 -21.78 -8.60 -0.82
CA GLU A 205 -21.78 -9.16 0.54
C GLU A 205 -22.79 -8.43 1.45
N ILE A 206 -22.86 -7.10 1.38
CA ILE A 206 -23.83 -6.30 2.15
C ILE A 206 -25.28 -6.65 1.75
N PHE A 207 -25.56 -6.82 0.46
CA PHE A 207 -26.89 -7.23 -0.01
C PHE A 207 -27.25 -8.65 0.49
N PHE A 208 -26.30 -9.58 0.49
CA PHE A 208 -26.52 -10.95 0.97
C PHE A 208 -26.82 -11.02 2.48
N PHE A 209 -26.24 -10.14 3.30
CA PHE A 209 -26.51 -10.05 4.74
C PHE A 209 -27.82 -9.31 5.10
N LEU A 210 -28.43 -8.56 4.17
CA LEU A 210 -29.70 -7.87 4.40
C LEU A 210 -30.93 -8.72 4.02
N GLU A 211 -30.74 -9.82 3.29
CA GLU A 211 -31.81 -10.74 2.85
C GLU A 211 -31.86 -12.08 3.62
N GLY A 212 -30.95 -12.32 4.58
CA GLY A 212 -30.89 -13.53 5.42
C GLY A 212 -31.16 -13.26 6.90
#